data_AF-A0AAP0I5Q2-F1
#
_entry.id   AF-A0AAP0I5Q2-F1
#
_cell.length_a   1.000
_cell.length_b   1.000
_cell.length_c   1.000
_cell.angle_alpha   90.00
_cell.angle_beta   90.00
_cell.angle_gamma   90.00
#
_symmetry.space_group_name_H-M   'P 1'
#
loop_
_entity.id
_entity.type
_entity.pdbx_description
1 polymer ?
#
loop_
_entity_poly.entity_id
_entity_poly.type
_entity_poly.pdbx_seq_one_letter_code
_entity_poly.pdbx_strand_id
1 'polypeptide(L)'
;MAMKKMELSLGGEKEEISFPPLSPVSAALTTFSLSLSILPVFKFNKVLINEASLIELLRNEIMPFNDRLSSIVHTDKKGVKRWRKVDFSVEDLLVIPTFPSGLSPEECDQHLHKYLSKIGTERFPMDRPLWEVHVITYPTTSGGGAVVFKFCHAIGDGYSLVSLLMKVLRRADDPSLPLSFPNITLRSKIVRKNNGFSFALKCFNTVSDVVAMVGRSMWLKDHKTATVNDVITGIIHYAIHLYMFKKEEDFGGERMTSLTMLNLRSLRGFNNVDEMVKAGIWGNSSITLCMPIPTFVPKEHIDRDPLEFIERAKESMKRIRDSALVQIIMPVIKKLNHMKGAEAVAEFISSTMKNNTTLITNVIGPNEKMAMAGYPVGDFFYFVTGIPQA
;
A
#
# COMPACT_ATOMS: atom_id res chain seq x y z
N MET A 1 -4.93 -58.84 -20.22
CA MET A 1 -4.10 -58.60 -19.02
C MET A 1 -2.66 -58.38 -19.47
N ALA A 2 -2.26 -57.12 -19.64
CA ALA A 2 -0.87 -56.68 -19.74
C ALA A 2 -0.88 -55.17 -19.53
N MET A 3 -0.37 -54.74 -18.37
CA MET A 3 -0.28 -53.34 -17.94
C MET A 3 0.59 -52.54 -18.92
N LYS A 4 -0.02 -51.55 -19.58
CA LYS A 4 0.74 -50.49 -20.25
C LYS A 4 1.25 -49.54 -19.18
N LYS A 5 2.49 -49.76 -18.77
CA LYS A 5 3.29 -48.87 -17.92
C LYS A 5 3.29 -47.50 -18.61
N MET A 6 2.51 -46.56 -18.07
CA MET A 6 2.49 -45.19 -18.55
C MET A 6 3.85 -44.57 -18.21
N GLU A 7 4.60 -44.24 -19.25
CA GLU A 7 5.88 -43.57 -19.15
C GLU A 7 5.71 -42.22 -18.45
N LEU A 8 6.05 -42.16 -17.15
CA LEU A 8 6.52 -40.92 -16.53
C LEU A 8 7.88 -40.58 -17.16
N SER A 9 7.86 -39.96 -18.33
CA SER A 9 9.08 -39.47 -18.98
C SER A 9 9.22 -37.96 -18.78
N LEU A 10 10.24 -37.57 -18.02
CA LEU A 10 11.15 -36.42 -18.24
C LEU A 10 10.60 -34.99 -18.44
N GLY A 11 9.29 -34.76 -18.44
CA GLY A 11 8.66 -33.43 -18.59
C GLY A 11 8.70 -32.57 -17.33
N GLY A 12 8.60 -33.18 -16.14
CA GLY A 12 8.31 -32.45 -14.90
C GLY A 12 9.37 -31.46 -14.42
N GLU A 13 10.67 -31.66 -14.70
CA GLU A 13 11.71 -30.70 -14.25
C GLU A 13 11.98 -29.58 -15.24
N LYS A 14 11.96 -29.86 -16.55
CA LYS A 14 12.14 -28.82 -17.57
C LYS A 14 10.93 -27.90 -17.65
N GLU A 15 9.74 -28.44 -17.44
CA GLU A 15 8.48 -27.69 -17.43
C GLU A 15 8.36 -26.81 -16.17
N GLU A 16 8.75 -27.30 -14.99
CA GLU A 16 8.79 -26.47 -13.77
C GLU A 16 9.82 -25.34 -13.82
N ILE A 17 11.00 -25.57 -14.43
CA ILE A 17 12.05 -24.54 -14.55
C ILE A 17 11.59 -23.40 -15.48
N SER A 18 10.65 -23.66 -16.40
CA SER A 18 10.13 -22.68 -17.35
C SER A 18 9.33 -21.56 -16.68
N PHE A 19 8.73 -21.80 -15.52
CA PHE A 19 7.95 -20.80 -14.79
C PHE A 19 8.87 -19.73 -14.16
N PRO A 20 8.58 -18.43 -14.35
CA PRO A 20 9.43 -17.38 -13.79
C PRO A 20 9.40 -17.39 -12.25
N PRO A 21 10.55 -17.25 -11.57
CA PRO A 21 10.60 -17.25 -10.11
C PRO A 21 9.93 -16.00 -9.52
N LEU A 22 9.38 -16.15 -8.32
CA LEU A 22 8.94 -15.00 -7.53
C LEU A 22 10.16 -14.14 -7.17
N SER A 23 9.96 -12.82 -7.08
CA SER A 23 10.97 -11.95 -6.47
C SER A 23 11.17 -12.35 -5.01
N PRO A 24 12.34 -12.13 -4.39
CA PRO A 24 12.56 -12.42 -2.96
C PRO A 24 11.47 -11.86 -2.04
N VAL A 25 11.01 -10.64 -2.30
CA VAL A 25 9.94 -10.00 -1.52
C VAL A 25 8.59 -10.67 -1.77
N SER A 26 8.25 -10.96 -3.03
CA SER A 26 7.02 -11.68 -3.37
C SER A 26 7.00 -13.09 -2.77
N ALA A 27 8.14 -13.79 -2.78
CA ALA A 27 8.28 -15.13 -2.21
C ALA A 27 8.12 -15.11 -0.68
N ALA A 28 8.65 -14.07 -0.02
CA ALA A 28 8.47 -13.83 1.41
C ALA A 28 7.02 -13.51 1.79
N LEU A 29 6.32 -12.70 0.99
CA LEU A 29 4.91 -12.30 1.20
C LEU A 29 3.89 -13.43 1.01
N THR A 30 4.35 -14.62 0.59
CA THR A 30 3.53 -15.83 0.41
C THR A 30 3.91 -16.91 1.42
N THR A 31 4.61 -16.54 2.49
CA THR A 31 5.03 -17.46 3.57
C THR A 31 4.01 -17.46 4.70
N PHE A 32 4.22 -18.38 5.66
CA PHE A 32 3.39 -18.37 6.86
C PHE A 32 3.70 -17.17 7.75
N SER A 33 4.95 -16.75 7.84
CA SER A 33 5.39 -15.66 8.72
C SER A 33 5.04 -14.25 8.23
N LEU A 34 4.72 -14.12 6.94
CA LEU A 34 4.39 -12.84 6.33
C LEU A 34 3.38 -13.01 5.19
N SER A 35 2.18 -12.47 5.39
CA SER A 35 1.11 -12.43 4.39
C SER A 35 0.42 -11.08 4.47
N LEU A 36 0.71 -10.19 3.51
CA LEU A 36 0.08 -8.88 3.44
C LEU A 36 -0.95 -8.85 2.31
N SER A 37 -2.05 -8.13 2.54
CA SER A 37 -3.04 -7.84 1.51
C SER A 37 -3.18 -6.33 1.31
N ILE A 38 -3.45 -5.90 0.08
CA ILE A 38 -3.84 -4.53 -0.25
C ILE A 38 -5.32 -4.58 -0.62
N LEU A 39 -6.13 -3.74 0.03
CA LEU A 39 -7.58 -3.69 -0.16
C LEU A 39 -8.03 -2.33 -0.75
N PRO A 40 -7.99 -2.14 -2.08
CA PRO A 40 -8.64 -1.00 -2.72
C PRO A 40 -10.17 -1.12 -2.65
N VAL A 41 -10.84 -0.09 -2.13
CA VAL A 41 -12.29 0.00 -1.95
C VAL A 41 -12.86 1.13 -2.80
N PHE A 42 -13.81 0.80 -3.67
CA PHE A 42 -14.54 1.74 -4.53
C PHE A 42 -15.99 1.82 -4.08
N LYS A 43 -16.41 2.93 -3.45
CA LYS A 43 -17.82 3.19 -3.15
C LYS A 43 -18.46 3.96 -4.31
N PHE A 44 -19.66 3.58 -4.71
CA PHE A 44 -20.36 4.17 -5.85
C PHE A 44 -21.45 5.15 -5.40
N ASN A 45 -21.53 6.31 -6.05
CA ASN A 45 -22.41 7.43 -5.63
C ASN A 45 -23.91 7.16 -5.74
N LYS A 46 -24.34 6.40 -6.75
CA LYS A 46 -25.76 6.24 -7.09
C LYS A 46 -26.10 4.80 -7.41
N VAL A 47 -25.40 4.25 -8.41
CA VAL A 47 -25.65 2.92 -8.95
C VAL A 47 -24.34 2.15 -8.88
N LEU A 48 -24.39 0.96 -8.28
CA LEU A 48 -23.28 0.02 -8.31
C LEU A 48 -23.04 -0.43 -9.75
N ILE A 49 -21.78 -0.66 -10.10
CA ILE A 49 -21.43 -1.33 -11.36
C ILE A 49 -22.21 -2.65 -11.47
N ASN A 50 -22.85 -2.86 -12.62
CA ASN A 50 -23.57 -4.11 -12.85
C ASN A 50 -22.58 -5.27 -13.03
N GLU A 51 -23.04 -6.49 -12.76
CA GLU A 51 -22.20 -7.69 -12.78
C GLU A 51 -21.58 -7.96 -14.16
N ALA A 52 -22.34 -7.79 -15.25
CA ALA A 52 -21.84 -8.02 -16.61
C ALA A 52 -20.69 -7.06 -16.97
N SER A 53 -20.84 -5.76 -16.66
CA SER A 53 -19.78 -4.77 -16.88
C SER A 53 -18.56 -5.00 -16.00
N LEU A 54 -18.75 -5.50 -14.77
CA LEU A 54 -17.63 -5.88 -13.90
C LEU A 54 -16.89 -7.10 -14.45
N ILE A 55 -17.61 -8.14 -14.87
CA ILE A 55 -17.02 -9.34 -15.49
C ILE A 55 -16.26 -8.97 -16.76
N GLU A 56 -16.81 -8.11 -17.61
CA GLU A 56 -16.15 -7.63 -18.82
C GLU A 56 -14.85 -6.87 -18.50
N LEU A 57 -14.89 -5.97 -17.52
CA LEU A 57 -13.70 -5.23 -17.05
C LEU A 57 -12.63 -6.19 -16.53
N LEU A 58 -13.03 -7.18 -15.72
CA LEU A 58 -12.10 -8.17 -15.17
C LEU A 58 -11.44 -9.00 -16.26
N ARG A 59 -12.24 -9.47 -17.22
CA ARG A 59 -11.80 -10.33 -18.32
C ARG A 59 -10.91 -9.61 -19.33
N ASN A 60 -11.31 -8.41 -19.75
CA ASN A 60 -10.73 -7.73 -20.91
C ASN A 60 -9.62 -6.74 -20.51
N GLU A 61 -9.66 -6.20 -19.28
CA GLU A 61 -8.74 -5.15 -18.85
C GLU A 61 -7.82 -5.59 -17.71
N ILE A 62 -8.35 -6.27 -16.67
CA ILE A 62 -7.58 -6.60 -15.45
C ILE A 62 -6.73 -7.87 -15.63
N MET A 63 -7.36 -9.01 -15.91
CA MET A 63 -6.65 -10.29 -16.07
C MET A 63 -5.49 -10.25 -17.07
N PRO A 64 -5.64 -9.66 -18.28
CA PRO A 64 -4.55 -9.59 -19.25
C PRO A 64 -3.50 -8.52 -18.93
N PHE A 65 -3.73 -7.67 -17.92
CA PHE A 65 -2.81 -6.57 -17.59
C PHE A 65 -1.42 -7.08 -17.17
N ASN A 66 -1.37 -8.19 -16.45
CA ASN A 66 -0.12 -8.82 -16.05
C ASN A 66 -0.30 -10.32 -15.82
N ASP A 67 0.65 -11.14 -16.28
CA ASP A 67 0.58 -12.59 -16.12
C ASP A 67 0.43 -13.05 -14.66
N ARG A 68 0.90 -12.27 -13.68
CA ARG A 68 0.73 -12.58 -12.24
C ARG A 68 -0.73 -12.58 -11.79
N LEU A 69 -1.61 -11.82 -12.45
CA LEU A 69 -3.05 -11.80 -12.16
C LEU A 69 -3.75 -13.07 -12.65
N SER A 70 -3.10 -13.82 -13.55
CA SER A 70 -3.58 -15.12 -14.04
C SER A 70 -2.64 -16.27 -13.65
N SER A 71 -1.91 -16.11 -12.54
CA SER A 71 -0.95 -17.10 -12.05
C SER A 71 -1.18 -17.45 -10.60
N ILE A 72 -0.78 -18.67 -10.24
CA ILE A 72 -0.68 -19.16 -8.86
C ILE A 72 0.78 -19.36 -8.47
N VAL A 73 1.01 -19.56 -7.18
CA VAL A 73 2.34 -19.82 -6.65
C VAL A 73 2.59 -21.32 -6.62
N HIS A 74 3.48 -21.79 -7.50
CA HIS A 74 3.98 -23.16 -7.51
C HIS A 74 5.34 -23.23 -6.81
N THR A 75 5.59 -24.27 -6.01
CA THR A 75 6.91 -24.51 -5.45
C THR A 75 7.56 -25.65 -6.22
N ASP A 76 8.70 -25.37 -6.87
CA ASP A 76 9.43 -26.40 -7.61
C ASP A 76 10.12 -27.39 -6.65
N LYS A 77 10.64 -28.50 -7.19
CA LYS A 77 11.36 -29.51 -6.40
C LYS A 77 12.58 -28.98 -5.62
N LYS A 78 13.11 -27.82 -5.99
CA LYS A 78 14.25 -27.16 -5.30
C LYS A 78 13.77 -26.21 -4.20
N GLY A 79 12.47 -26.15 -3.93
CA GLY A 79 11.86 -25.26 -2.94
C GLY A 79 11.72 -23.81 -3.42
N VAL A 80 11.92 -23.53 -4.71
CA VAL A 80 11.80 -22.17 -5.26
C VAL A 80 10.35 -21.92 -5.65
N LYS A 81 9.78 -20.83 -5.12
CA LYS A 81 8.45 -20.36 -5.49
C LYS A 81 8.47 -19.70 -6.88
N ARG A 82 7.57 -20.10 -7.76
CA ARG A 82 7.44 -19.66 -9.16
C ARG A 82 6.00 -19.29 -9.51
N TRP A 83 5.84 -18.38 -10.46
CA TRP A 83 4.53 -18.01 -11.00
C TRP A 83 4.15 -19.02 -12.09
N ARG A 84 3.11 -19.81 -11.83
CA ARG A 84 2.53 -20.73 -12.81
C ARG A 84 1.22 -20.16 -13.31
N LYS A 85 1.15 -19.88 -14.61
CA LYS A 85 -0.09 -19.43 -15.26
C LYS A 85 -1.14 -20.53 -15.20
N VAL A 86 -2.38 -20.16 -14.92
CA VAL A 86 -3.53 -21.06 -14.86
C VAL A 86 -4.70 -20.45 -15.61
N ASP A 87 -5.51 -21.31 -16.21
CA ASP A 87 -6.81 -20.92 -16.74
C ASP A 87 -7.84 -21.04 -15.62
N PHE A 88 -8.64 -20.00 -15.41
CA PHE A 88 -9.70 -19.96 -14.40
C PHE A 88 -10.82 -19.02 -14.87
N SER A 89 -12.02 -19.17 -14.30
CA SER A 89 -13.16 -18.33 -14.65
C SER A 89 -13.10 -17.02 -13.88
N VAL A 90 -13.46 -15.90 -14.51
CA VAL A 90 -13.53 -14.58 -13.84
C VAL A 90 -14.49 -14.63 -12.65
N GLU A 91 -15.55 -15.40 -12.79
CA GLU A 91 -16.60 -15.63 -11.81
C GLU A 91 -16.06 -16.27 -10.53
N ASP A 92 -14.97 -17.05 -10.61
CA ASP A 92 -14.31 -17.65 -9.44
C ASP A 92 -13.63 -16.60 -8.54
N LEU A 93 -13.40 -15.38 -9.05
CA LEU A 93 -12.87 -14.26 -8.28
C LEU A 93 -13.95 -13.47 -7.52
N LEU A 94 -15.21 -13.62 -7.93
CA LEU A 94 -16.31 -12.81 -7.42
C LEU A 94 -16.82 -13.37 -6.09
N VAL A 95 -16.95 -12.50 -5.11
CA VAL A 95 -17.51 -12.81 -3.80
C VAL A 95 -18.62 -11.81 -3.49
N ILE A 96 -19.85 -12.27 -3.38
CA ILE A 96 -21.00 -11.41 -3.05
C ILE A 96 -21.43 -11.73 -1.60
N PRO A 97 -21.00 -10.94 -0.60
CA PRO A 97 -21.40 -11.18 0.78
C PRO A 97 -22.87 -10.79 1.00
N THR A 98 -23.54 -11.53 1.88
CA THR A 98 -24.91 -11.21 2.32
C THR A 98 -24.87 -10.46 3.65
N PHE A 99 -25.50 -9.27 3.69
CA PHE A 99 -25.73 -8.51 4.90
C PHE A 99 -27.17 -8.72 5.40
N PRO A 100 -27.46 -8.51 6.69
CA PRO A 100 -28.81 -8.54 7.22
C PRO A 100 -29.76 -7.63 6.43
N SER A 101 -31.01 -8.06 6.27
CA SER A 101 -32.05 -7.26 5.59
C SER A 101 -32.58 -6.14 6.50
N GLY A 102 -33.02 -5.04 5.90
CA GLY A 102 -33.68 -3.93 6.62
C GLY A 102 -32.73 -2.97 7.34
N LEU A 103 -31.42 -3.04 7.06
CA LEU A 103 -30.42 -2.13 7.62
C LEU A 103 -30.55 -0.71 7.06
N SER A 104 -30.27 0.29 7.89
CA SER A 104 -30.05 1.66 7.42
C SER A 104 -28.72 1.77 6.65
N PRO A 105 -28.52 2.82 5.83
CA PRO A 105 -27.25 3.07 5.15
C PRO A 105 -26.04 3.14 6.10
N GLU A 106 -26.20 3.72 7.29
CA GLU A 106 -25.16 3.81 8.32
C GLU A 106 -24.83 2.44 8.92
N GLU A 107 -25.85 1.61 9.15
CA GLU A 107 -25.65 0.23 9.61
C GLU A 107 -24.97 -0.63 8.53
N CYS A 108 -25.28 -0.39 7.26
CA CYS A 108 -24.57 -0.99 6.13
C CYS A 108 -23.09 -0.58 6.10
N ASP A 109 -22.75 0.68 6.35
CA ASP A 109 -21.35 1.12 6.46
C ASP A 109 -20.62 0.43 7.62
N GLN A 110 -21.27 0.28 8.78
CA GLN A 110 -20.69 -0.46 9.89
C GLN A 110 -20.45 -1.94 9.55
N HIS A 111 -21.39 -2.58 8.84
CA HIS A 111 -21.22 -3.95 8.36
C HIS A 111 -20.11 -4.05 7.31
N LEU A 112 -20.00 -3.07 6.41
CA LEU A 112 -18.89 -2.97 5.47
C LEU A 112 -17.55 -2.90 6.20
N HIS A 113 -17.40 -2.05 7.21
CA HIS A 113 -16.15 -1.97 7.98
C HIS A 113 -15.80 -3.27 8.71
N LYS A 114 -16.80 -3.95 9.31
CA LYS A 114 -16.60 -5.27 9.93
C LYS A 114 -16.20 -6.31 8.88
N TYR A 115 -16.85 -6.29 7.71
CA TYR A 115 -16.54 -7.19 6.61
C TYR A 115 -15.11 -6.98 6.09
N LEU A 116 -14.72 -5.73 5.84
CA LEU A 116 -13.37 -5.34 5.44
C LEU A 116 -12.32 -5.80 6.45
N SER A 117 -12.62 -5.67 7.75
CA SER A 117 -11.74 -6.14 8.83
C SER A 117 -11.59 -7.67 8.80
N LYS A 118 -12.70 -8.40 8.58
CA LYS A 118 -12.70 -9.85 8.45
C LYS A 118 -11.84 -10.28 7.25
N ILE A 119 -12.20 -9.87 6.03
CA ILE A 119 -11.48 -10.30 4.82
C ILE A 119 -10.02 -9.85 4.81
N GLY A 120 -9.70 -8.74 5.49
CA GLY A 120 -8.34 -8.25 5.66
C GLY A 120 -7.44 -9.17 6.48
N THR A 121 -8.00 -9.97 7.37
CA THR A 121 -7.25 -10.92 8.23
C THR A 121 -7.21 -12.34 7.67
N GLU A 122 -8.07 -12.65 6.71
CA GLU A 122 -8.11 -13.95 6.03
C GLU A 122 -6.98 -14.09 5.00
N ARG A 123 -6.31 -15.24 5.01
CA ARG A 123 -5.27 -15.58 4.02
C ARG A 123 -5.89 -16.03 2.71
N PHE A 124 -5.14 -15.80 1.62
CA PHE A 124 -5.48 -16.39 0.33
C PHE A 124 -5.17 -17.89 0.32
N PRO A 125 -6.03 -18.72 -0.26
CA PRO A 125 -5.65 -20.08 -0.61
C PRO A 125 -4.69 -20.03 -1.83
N MET A 126 -3.68 -20.89 -1.80
CA MET A 126 -2.53 -20.83 -2.72
C MET A 126 -2.75 -21.58 -4.04
N ASP A 127 -3.88 -22.26 -4.17
CA ASP A 127 -4.30 -23.03 -5.34
C ASP A 127 -5.07 -22.21 -6.39
N ARG A 128 -5.37 -20.95 -6.09
CA ARG A 128 -6.01 -19.99 -7.00
C ARG A 128 -5.23 -18.67 -7.09
N PRO A 129 -5.52 -17.81 -8.09
CA PRO A 129 -4.89 -16.49 -8.17
C PRO A 129 -5.02 -15.72 -6.86
N LEU A 130 -3.96 -15.01 -6.46
CA LEU A 130 -3.87 -14.40 -5.14
C LEU A 130 -4.62 -13.06 -5.03
N TRP A 131 -5.82 -12.99 -5.61
CA TRP A 131 -6.68 -11.83 -5.54
C TRP A 131 -8.15 -12.20 -5.70
N GLU A 132 -9.02 -11.39 -5.10
CA GLU A 132 -10.47 -11.59 -5.04
C GLU A 132 -11.19 -10.24 -5.24
N VAL A 133 -12.44 -10.29 -5.69
CA VAL A 133 -13.29 -9.11 -5.89
C VAL A 133 -14.58 -9.30 -5.11
N HIS A 134 -14.80 -8.45 -4.12
CA HIS A 134 -15.99 -8.49 -3.29
C HIS A 134 -16.98 -7.41 -3.72
N VAL A 135 -18.21 -7.81 -4.05
CA VAL A 135 -19.26 -6.92 -4.56
C VAL A 135 -20.31 -6.71 -3.47
N ILE A 136 -20.31 -5.52 -2.88
CA ILE A 136 -21.21 -5.12 -1.80
C ILE A 136 -22.43 -4.44 -2.42
N THR A 137 -23.54 -5.17 -2.51
CA THR A 137 -24.77 -4.74 -3.18
C THR A 137 -25.70 -3.89 -2.30
N TYR A 138 -25.31 -3.64 -1.06
CA TYR A 138 -26.12 -2.91 -0.08
C TYR A 138 -25.82 -1.41 -0.14
N PRO A 139 -26.85 -0.53 -0.11
CA PRO A 139 -26.64 0.91 -0.08
C PRO A 139 -25.85 1.33 1.15
N THR A 140 -24.87 2.20 0.96
CA THR A 140 -24.08 2.85 2.02
C THR A 140 -24.42 4.32 2.08
N THR A 141 -23.92 5.07 3.08
CA THR A 141 -24.07 6.53 3.11
C THR A 141 -23.53 7.23 1.85
N SER A 142 -22.54 6.62 1.19
CA SER A 142 -21.97 7.13 -0.07
C SER A 142 -22.80 6.77 -1.31
N GLY A 143 -23.83 5.92 -1.23
CA GLY A 143 -24.68 5.57 -2.38
C GLY A 143 -24.89 4.08 -2.62
N GLY A 144 -24.81 3.66 -3.89
CA GLY A 144 -25.37 2.42 -4.42
C GLY A 144 -24.67 1.10 -4.07
N GLY A 145 -23.57 1.14 -3.30
CA GLY A 145 -22.80 -0.05 -2.92
C GLY A 145 -21.29 0.15 -3.04
N ALA A 146 -20.53 -0.93 -2.96
CA ALA A 146 -19.08 -0.90 -3.08
C ALA A 146 -18.50 -2.11 -3.82
N VAL A 147 -17.38 -1.90 -4.51
CA VAL A 147 -16.52 -2.97 -5.01
C VAL A 147 -15.20 -2.93 -4.25
N VAL A 148 -14.80 -4.06 -3.68
CA VAL A 148 -13.55 -4.20 -2.94
C VAL A 148 -12.68 -5.17 -3.69
N PHE A 149 -11.49 -4.74 -4.09
CA PHE A 149 -10.46 -5.66 -4.51
C PHE A 149 -9.65 -6.08 -3.30
N LYS A 150 -9.29 -7.35 -3.20
CA LYS A 150 -8.33 -7.85 -2.22
C LYS A 150 -7.18 -8.45 -3.00
N PHE A 151 -5.99 -7.85 -2.93
CA PHE A 151 -4.79 -8.35 -3.60
C PHE A 151 -3.78 -8.84 -2.58
N CYS A 152 -3.19 -10.02 -2.77
CA CYS A 152 -1.96 -10.35 -2.06
C CYS A 152 -0.85 -9.41 -2.51
N HIS A 153 -0.14 -8.83 -1.55
CA HIS A 153 0.95 -7.89 -1.81
C HIS A 153 2.12 -8.53 -2.59
N ALA A 154 2.18 -9.86 -2.69
CA ALA A 154 3.16 -10.57 -3.51
C ALA A 154 2.97 -10.31 -5.02
N ILE A 155 1.76 -9.98 -5.46
CA ILE A 155 1.45 -9.68 -6.86
C ILE A 155 2.20 -8.40 -7.29
N GLY A 156 2.12 -7.35 -6.46
CA GLY A 156 2.73 -6.05 -6.71
C GLY A 156 2.60 -5.12 -5.51
N ASP A 157 3.35 -4.03 -5.52
CA ASP A 157 3.21 -2.95 -4.53
C ASP A 157 2.15 -1.92 -4.95
N GLY A 158 1.88 -0.94 -4.09
CA GLY A 158 0.86 0.09 -4.35
C GLY A 158 1.05 0.83 -5.68
N TYR A 159 2.29 1.12 -6.10
CA TYR A 159 2.57 1.76 -7.40
C TYR A 159 2.30 0.84 -8.60
N SER A 160 2.50 -0.47 -8.45
CA SER A 160 2.07 -1.45 -9.46
C SER A 160 0.55 -1.40 -9.59
N LEU A 161 -0.16 -1.42 -8.47
CA LEU A 161 -1.62 -1.34 -8.46
C LEU A 161 -2.12 -0.01 -9.05
N VAL A 162 -1.46 1.12 -8.81
CA VAL A 162 -1.80 2.39 -9.49
C VAL A 162 -1.73 2.26 -11.01
N SER A 163 -0.77 1.52 -11.54
CA SER A 163 -0.69 1.27 -13.00
C SER A 163 -1.88 0.45 -13.51
N LEU A 164 -2.35 -0.51 -12.72
CA LEU A 164 -3.59 -1.25 -13.00
C LEU A 164 -4.82 -0.33 -12.90
N LEU A 165 -4.89 0.50 -11.86
CA LEU A 165 -5.98 1.48 -11.67
C LEU A 165 -6.10 2.42 -12.88
N MET A 166 -4.97 2.88 -13.40
CA MET A 166 -4.91 3.70 -14.60
C MET A 166 -5.43 3.01 -15.86
N LYS A 167 -5.31 1.69 -15.94
CA LYS A 167 -5.87 0.90 -17.05
C LYS A 167 -7.39 0.75 -16.94
N VAL A 168 -7.91 0.57 -15.73
CA VAL A 168 -9.33 0.20 -15.50
C VAL A 168 -10.24 1.38 -15.22
N LEU A 169 -9.69 2.49 -14.74
CA LEU A 169 -10.44 3.69 -14.43
C LEU A 169 -10.35 4.70 -15.58
N ARG A 170 -11.42 5.46 -15.74
CA ARG A 170 -11.50 6.60 -16.66
C ARG A 170 -11.90 7.84 -15.88
N ARG A 171 -11.68 8.99 -16.48
CA ARG A 171 -12.23 10.25 -15.99
C ARG A 171 -13.76 10.20 -16.01
N ALA A 172 -14.38 10.65 -14.92
CA ALA A 172 -15.84 10.68 -14.79
C ALA A 172 -16.49 11.81 -15.60
N ASP A 173 -15.74 12.88 -15.88
CA ASP A 173 -16.18 14.03 -16.66
C ASP A 173 -15.99 13.85 -18.17
N ASP A 174 -14.86 13.29 -18.59
CA ASP A 174 -14.58 12.97 -19.99
C ASP A 174 -13.75 11.67 -20.11
N PRO A 175 -14.39 10.52 -20.42
CA PRO A 175 -13.71 9.23 -20.51
C PRO A 175 -12.66 9.12 -21.62
N SER A 176 -12.64 10.04 -22.59
CA SER A 176 -11.66 10.04 -23.68
C SER A 176 -10.29 10.58 -23.25
N LEU A 177 -10.26 11.33 -22.15
CA LEU A 177 -9.04 11.92 -21.60
C LEU A 177 -8.38 10.98 -20.56
N PRO A 178 -7.04 10.92 -20.51
CA PRO A 178 -6.34 10.15 -19.48
C PRO A 178 -6.52 10.83 -18.11
N LEU A 179 -6.46 10.03 -17.04
CA LEU A 179 -6.29 10.57 -15.69
C LEU A 179 -4.87 11.16 -15.57
N SER A 180 -4.73 12.20 -14.76
CA SER A 180 -3.45 12.85 -14.50
C SER A 180 -3.10 12.76 -13.01
N PHE A 181 -1.80 12.81 -12.70
CA PHE A 181 -1.31 12.86 -11.32
C PHE A 181 -0.79 14.25 -10.98
N PRO A 182 -0.82 14.65 -9.70
CA PRO A 182 -0.23 15.92 -9.29
C PRO A 182 1.27 15.93 -9.59
N ASN A 183 1.75 16.99 -10.24
CA ASN A 183 3.16 17.22 -10.56
C ASN A 183 3.95 17.57 -9.28
N ILE A 184 4.21 16.57 -8.45
CA ILE A 184 5.07 16.73 -7.27
C ILE A 184 6.52 16.53 -7.73
N THR A 185 7.17 17.62 -8.14
CA THR A 185 8.62 17.61 -8.40
C THR A 185 9.37 17.25 -7.11
N LEU A 186 9.89 16.02 -7.01
CA LEU A 186 10.83 15.58 -5.98
C LEU A 186 12.23 16.18 -6.22
N ARG A 187 12.36 17.52 -6.21
CA ARG A 187 13.67 18.18 -6.33
C ARG A 187 14.35 18.24 -4.96
N SER A 188 15.46 17.52 -4.79
CA SER A 188 16.42 17.79 -3.72
C SER A 188 17.32 18.96 -4.14
N LYS A 189 17.31 20.06 -3.39
CA LYS A 189 18.35 21.10 -3.47
C LYS A 189 18.93 21.36 -2.07
N ILE A 190 20.25 21.54 -2.07
CA ILE A 190 21.14 21.67 -0.90
C ILE A 190 20.97 23.03 -0.20
N VAL A 191 21.30 23.02 1.09
CA VAL A 191 21.05 23.97 2.20
C VAL A 191 21.59 25.39 2.00
N ARG A 192 20.88 26.38 2.57
CA ARG A 192 21.50 27.59 3.15
C ARG A 192 20.82 27.97 4.49
N LYS A 193 21.60 28.46 5.45
CA LYS A 193 21.29 28.61 6.90
C LYS A 193 21.06 30.09 7.27
N ASN A 194 20.05 30.40 8.11
CA ASN A 194 20.17 31.25 9.32
C ASN A 194 18.83 31.47 10.05
N ASN A 195 18.96 32.13 11.21
CA ASN A 195 18.29 31.98 12.52
C ASN A 195 17.03 32.83 12.79
N GLY A 196 16.25 32.40 13.80
CA GLY A 196 15.94 33.25 14.98
C GLY A 196 14.47 33.58 15.30
N PHE A 197 13.99 33.06 16.46
CA PHE A 197 12.99 33.57 17.45
C PHE A 197 11.59 34.07 16.97
N SER A 198 10.45 33.98 17.69
CA SER A 198 9.97 33.28 18.90
C SER A 198 8.45 33.56 19.13
N PHE A 199 7.72 32.53 19.58
CA PHE A 199 6.64 32.45 20.61
C PHE A 199 5.25 33.14 20.53
N ALA A 200 4.28 32.38 21.11
CA ALA A 200 2.94 32.71 21.68
C ALA A 200 1.70 32.44 20.75
N LEU A 201 0.55 31.86 21.15
CA LEU A 201 0.01 31.31 22.41
C LEU A 201 -1.30 30.47 22.13
N LYS A 202 -1.46 29.37 22.88
CA LYS A 202 -2.69 28.67 23.39
C LYS A 202 -3.82 28.15 22.48
N CYS A 203 -3.99 26.82 22.66
CA CYS A 203 -5.03 25.85 22.33
C CYS A 203 -6.47 26.34 22.10
N PHE A 204 -7.01 26.06 20.91
CA PHE A 204 -8.35 25.46 20.77
C PHE A 204 -8.47 24.67 19.44
N ASN A 205 -8.87 23.40 19.59
CA ASN A 205 -9.20 22.37 18.61
C ASN A 205 -8.06 21.76 17.77
N THR A 206 -7.66 20.52 18.11
CA THR A 206 -6.73 19.65 17.39
C THR A 206 -6.95 19.61 15.87
N VAL A 207 -8.20 19.72 15.40
CA VAL A 207 -8.52 19.79 13.96
C VAL A 207 -8.15 21.16 13.38
N SER A 208 -8.44 22.25 14.11
CA SER A 208 -8.00 23.59 13.74
C SER A 208 -6.48 23.71 13.74
N ASP A 209 -5.79 23.06 14.70
CA ASP A 209 -4.33 23.05 14.74
C ASP A 209 -3.72 22.27 13.58
N VAL A 210 -4.30 21.13 13.19
CA VAL A 210 -3.88 20.38 12.00
C VAL A 210 -4.14 21.18 10.72
N VAL A 211 -5.34 21.77 10.58
CA VAL A 211 -5.71 22.61 9.42
C VAL A 211 -4.83 23.87 9.34
N ALA A 212 -4.60 24.54 10.47
CA ALA A 212 -3.75 25.72 10.54
C ALA A 212 -2.26 25.38 10.40
N MET A 213 -1.80 24.22 10.85
CA MET A 213 -0.43 23.73 10.61
C MET A 213 -0.22 23.41 9.13
N VAL A 214 -1.17 22.73 8.48
CA VAL A 214 -1.15 22.51 7.02
C VAL A 214 -1.15 23.86 6.30
N GLY A 215 -2.04 24.78 6.66
CA GLY A 215 -2.12 26.13 6.10
C GLY A 215 -0.84 26.95 6.29
N ARG A 216 -0.27 27.00 7.49
CA ARG A 216 1.00 27.69 7.80
C ARG A 216 2.18 27.09 7.05
N SER A 217 2.25 25.76 6.94
CA SER A 217 3.31 25.06 6.18
C SER A 217 3.24 25.34 4.67
N MET A 218 2.04 25.53 4.12
CA MET A 218 1.83 25.92 2.72
C MET A 218 2.08 27.42 2.48
N TRP A 219 1.91 28.26 3.50
CA TRP A 219 2.07 29.73 3.44
C TRP A 219 3.50 30.22 3.68
N LEU A 220 4.33 29.47 4.43
CA LEU A 220 5.76 29.74 4.64
C LEU A 220 6.57 29.44 3.37
N LYS A 221 6.35 30.26 2.34
CA LYS A 221 6.86 30.05 0.97
C LYS A 221 8.35 30.30 0.76
N ASP A 222 9.14 30.71 1.75
CA ASP A 222 10.51 31.18 1.46
C ASP A 222 11.67 30.63 2.30
N HIS A 223 11.45 29.65 3.19
CA HIS A 223 12.58 28.96 3.81
C HIS A 223 12.38 27.43 3.83
N LYS A 224 13.07 26.74 2.92
CA LYS A 224 13.36 25.28 2.94
C LYS A 224 12.11 24.39 2.80
N THR A 225 11.72 24.16 1.55
CA THR A 225 10.64 23.28 1.04
C THR A 225 10.57 21.87 1.66
N ALA A 226 9.59 21.61 2.52
CA ALA A 226 9.14 20.28 2.93
C ALA A 226 8.14 19.72 1.88
N THR A 227 8.12 18.40 1.67
CA THR A 227 7.12 17.76 0.79
C THR A 227 5.83 17.46 1.57
N VAL A 228 4.72 17.21 0.86
CA VAL A 228 3.44 16.78 1.49
C VAL A 228 3.64 15.54 2.38
N ASN A 229 4.51 14.61 1.97
CA ASN A 229 4.84 13.42 2.77
C ASN A 229 5.56 13.78 4.07
N ASP A 230 6.50 14.75 4.04
CA ASP A 230 7.21 15.19 5.23
C ASP A 230 6.25 15.85 6.23
N VAL A 231 5.31 16.67 5.72
CA VAL A 231 4.27 17.30 6.53
C VAL A 231 3.38 16.24 7.16
N ILE A 232 2.74 15.36 6.37
CA ILE A 232 1.84 14.31 6.89
C ILE A 232 2.56 13.43 7.93
N THR A 233 3.81 13.04 7.66
CA THR A 233 4.61 12.25 8.59
C THR A 233 4.86 13.00 9.91
N GLY A 234 5.23 14.28 9.84
CA GLY A 234 5.40 15.13 11.01
C GLY A 234 4.12 15.29 11.83
N ILE A 235 2.97 15.44 11.16
CA ILE A 235 1.65 15.51 11.81
C ILE A 235 1.34 14.22 12.56
N ILE A 236 1.57 13.05 11.93
CA ILE A 236 1.34 11.74 12.55
C ILE A 236 2.27 11.56 13.76
N HIS A 237 3.55 11.93 13.63
CA HIS A 237 4.50 11.87 14.75
C HIS A 237 4.09 12.76 15.92
N TYR A 238 3.60 13.97 15.64
CA TYR A 238 3.07 14.87 16.65
C TYR A 238 1.81 14.31 17.32
N ALA A 239 0.89 13.73 16.54
CA ALA A 239 -0.30 13.07 17.08
C ALA A 239 0.04 11.89 17.98
N ILE A 240 1.02 11.06 17.62
CA ILE A 240 1.55 9.98 18.46
C ILE A 240 2.13 10.56 19.75
N HIS A 241 2.95 11.61 19.65
CA HIS A 241 3.52 12.28 20.83
C HIS A 241 2.42 12.77 21.80
N LEU A 242 1.40 13.46 21.30
CA LEU A 242 0.27 13.93 22.11
C LEU A 242 -0.53 12.78 22.72
N TYR A 243 -0.75 11.70 21.97
CA TYR A 243 -1.46 10.52 22.45
C TYR A 243 -0.73 9.86 23.63
N MET A 244 0.58 9.62 23.47
CA MET A 244 1.41 9.01 24.51
C MET A 244 1.50 9.90 25.74
N PHE A 245 1.66 11.21 25.54
CA PHE A 245 1.64 12.19 26.63
C PHE A 245 0.34 12.11 27.44
N LYS A 246 -0.81 12.11 26.75
CA LYS A 246 -2.13 12.01 27.41
C LYS A 246 -2.33 10.71 28.17
N LYS A 247 -1.66 9.63 27.75
CA LYS A 247 -1.74 8.32 28.38
C LYS A 247 -0.84 8.18 29.61
N GLU A 248 -0.04 9.20 29.94
CA GLU A 248 0.94 9.19 31.04
C GLU A 248 1.92 8.00 30.96
N GLU A 249 2.11 7.42 29.77
CA GLU A 249 3.06 6.33 29.59
C GLU A 249 4.48 6.90 29.65
N ASP A 250 5.27 6.42 30.62
CA ASP A 250 6.67 6.76 30.74
C ASP A 250 7.44 6.18 29.54
N PHE A 251 8.31 6.99 28.94
CA PHE A 251 9.04 6.63 27.72
C PHE A 251 10.05 5.49 27.94
N GLY A 252 10.28 5.02 29.18
CA GLY A 252 11.07 3.83 29.49
C GLY A 252 12.48 3.75 28.89
N GLY A 253 12.99 4.83 28.29
CA GLY A 253 14.16 4.79 27.41
C GLY A 253 13.94 4.09 26.05
N GLU A 254 12.73 3.64 25.71
CA GLU A 254 12.42 2.96 24.45
C GLU A 254 12.22 3.97 23.31
N ARG A 255 13.02 3.83 22.24
CA ARG A 255 12.94 4.71 21.07
C ARG A 255 11.75 4.32 20.20
N MET A 256 10.70 5.15 20.20
CA MET A 256 9.62 5.02 19.23
C MET A 256 10.15 5.20 17.80
N THR A 257 9.72 4.33 16.90
CA THR A 257 10.18 4.31 15.51
C THR A 257 9.01 4.14 14.57
N SER A 258 9.04 4.91 13.48
CA SER A 258 8.08 4.84 12.41
C SER A 258 8.74 4.20 11.20
N LEU A 259 7.98 3.40 10.48
CA LEU A 259 8.34 2.84 9.21
C LEU A 259 7.75 3.70 8.09
N THR A 260 8.57 4.08 7.12
CA THR A 260 8.12 4.80 5.93
C THR A 260 8.43 4.00 4.67
N MET A 261 7.49 3.94 3.74
CA MET A 261 7.70 3.23 2.48
C MET A 261 8.25 4.15 1.40
N LEU A 262 9.39 3.76 0.82
CA LEU A 262 10.04 4.46 -0.28
C LEU A 262 9.90 3.67 -1.58
N ASN A 263 9.44 4.35 -2.63
CA ASN A 263 9.40 3.81 -3.99
C ASN A 263 10.80 3.81 -4.61
N LEU A 264 11.37 2.62 -4.83
CA LEU A 264 12.70 2.43 -5.39
C LEU A 264 12.76 2.71 -6.90
N ARG A 265 11.61 2.84 -7.59
CA ARG A 265 11.59 3.21 -9.01
C ARG A 265 12.14 4.63 -9.23
N SER A 266 12.06 5.50 -8.23
CA SER A 266 12.69 6.83 -8.27
C SER A 266 14.21 6.78 -8.49
N LEU A 267 14.88 5.75 -7.96
CA LEU A 267 16.32 5.54 -8.18
C LEU A 267 16.65 5.12 -9.61
N ARG A 268 15.67 4.65 -10.38
CA ARG A 268 15.82 4.33 -11.81
C ARG A 268 15.51 5.52 -12.71
N GLY A 269 15.30 6.71 -12.13
CA GLY A 269 15.05 7.95 -12.86
C GLY A 269 13.57 8.28 -13.08
N PHE A 270 12.64 7.47 -12.58
CA PHE A 270 11.20 7.74 -12.70
C PHE A 270 10.75 8.77 -11.66
N ASN A 271 10.44 9.98 -12.09
CA ASN A 271 10.16 11.10 -11.18
C ASN A 271 8.66 11.39 -11.01
N ASN A 272 7.82 10.83 -11.87
CA ASN A 272 6.37 10.93 -11.77
C ASN A 272 5.69 9.58 -12.07
N VAL A 273 4.44 9.45 -11.63
CA VAL A 273 3.65 8.23 -11.78
C VAL A 273 3.37 7.93 -13.25
N ASP A 274 3.12 8.94 -14.08
CA ASP A 274 2.83 8.75 -15.51
C ASP A 274 3.96 8.06 -16.27
N GLU A 275 5.22 8.45 -16.03
CA GLU A 275 6.39 7.79 -16.60
C GLU A 275 6.48 6.33 -16.14
N MET A 276 6.18 6.05 -14.88
CA MET A 276 6.22 4.69 -14.32
C MET A 276 5.17 3.78 -14.95
N VAL A 277 3.95 4.31 -15.12
CA VAL A 277 2.84 3.60 -15.77
C VAL A 277 3.19 3.32 -17.22
N LYS A 278 3.70 4.31 -17.96
CA LYS A 278 4.15 4.15 -19.36
C LYS A 278 5.29 3.14 -19.50
N ALA A 279 6.19 3.07 -18.52
CA ALA A 279 7.29 2.11 -18.51
C ALA A 279 6.85 0.67 -18.19
N GLY A 280 5.61 0.45 -17.76
CA GLY A 280 5.07 -0.89 -17.51
C GLY A 280 5.77 -1.65 -16.37
N ILE A 281 6.35 -0.95 -15.39
CA ILE A 281 7.14 -1.58 -14.32
C ILE A 281 6.25 -2.20 -13.26
N TRP A 282 5.98 -3.50 -13.39
CA TRP A 282 5.16 -4.27 -12.46
C TRP A 282 5.97 -5.03 -11.38
N GLY A 283 5.42 -5.11 -10.17
CA GLY A 283 5.92 -5.92 -9.06
C GLY A 283 6.41 -5.09 -7.87
N ASN A 284 6.95 -5.76 -6.84
CA ASN A 284 7.41 -5.06 -5.64
C ASN A 284 8.74 -4.33 -5.93
N SER A 285 8.71 -3.00 -5.94
CA SER A 285 9.89 -2.13 -6.00
C SER A 285 9.74 -0.98 -5.02
N SER A 286 9.38 -1.33 -3.79
CA SER A 286 9.26 -0.42 -2.66
C SER A 286 9.95 -1.04 -1.45
N ILE A 287 10.52 -0.21 -0.59
CA ILE A 287 11.14 -0.66 0.67
C ILE A 287 10.63 0.16 1.84
N THR A 288 10.52 -0.49 2.99
CA THR A 288 10.25 0.14 4.26
C THR A 288 11.54 0.50 5.00
N LEU A 289 11.66 1.74 5.46
CA LEU A 289 12.84 2.23 6.18
C LEU A 289 12.42 2.85 7.52
N CYS A 290 13.22 2.61 8.56
CA CYS A 290 12.95 3.11 9.91
C CYS A 290 13.37 4.58 10.03
N MET A 291 12.49 5.38 10.65
CA MET A 291 12.77 6.74 11.08
C MET A 291 12.41 6.88 12.56
N PRO A 292 13.22 7.59 13.37
CA PRO A 292 12.87 7.85 14.76
C PRO A 292 11.64 8.75 14.84
N ILE A 293 10.71 8.41 15.73
CA ILE A 293 9.63 9.32 16.14
C ILE A 293 10.22 10.22 17.23
N PRO A 294 10.18 11.56 17.08
CA PRO A 294 10.65 12.46 18.12
C PRO A 294 9.89 12.21 19.44
N THR A 295 10.60 11.74 20.46
CA THR A 295 10.08 11.54 21.81
C THR A 295 10.65 12.61 22.73
N PHE A 296 9.78 13.28 23.51
CA PHE A 296 10.17 14.34 24.43
C PHE A 296 9.69 13.99 25.84
N VAL A 297 10.53 14.21 26.85
CA VAL A 297 10.24 13.82 28.24
C VAL A 297 8.98 14.53 28.76
N PRO A 298 8.04 13.84 29.46
CA PRO A 298 6.71 14.38 29.76
C PRO A 298 6.72 15.56 30.73
N LYS A 299 7.72 15.65 31.63
CA LYS A 299 7.69 16.60 32.75
C LYS A 299 7.88 18.07 32.35
N GLU A 300 8.14 18.40 31.09
CA GLU A 300 8.49 19.77 30.71
C GLU A 300 7.73 20.37 29.51
N HIS A 301 7.11 19.61 28.58
CA HIS A 301 6.80 20.18 27.25
C HIS A 301 5.52 19.68 26.54
N ILE A 302 4.32 20.08 27.01
CA ILE A 302 3.09 20.01 26.19
C ILE A 302 3.15 20.99 25.00
N ASP A 303 3.79 22.15 25.18
CA ASP A 303 3.72 23.29 24.24
C ASP A 303 4.78 23.26 23.12
N ARG A 304 5.15 22.08 22.63
CA ARG A 304 6.12 21.99 21.51
C ARG A 304 5.50 22.49 20.22
N ASP A 305 6.30 23.27 19.49
CA ASP A 305 5.91 23.72 18.16
C ASP A 305 5.71 22.50 17.24
N PRO A 306 4.48 22.28 16.71
CA PRO A 306 4.22 21.19 15.76
C PRO A 306 5.15 21.22 14.53
N LEU A 307 5.69 22.40 14.18
CA LEU A 307 6.66 22.54 13.09
C LEU A 307 7.97 21.78 13.37
N GLU A 308 8.39 21.63 14.64
CA GLU A 308 9.60 20.88 15.00
C GLU A 308 9.50 19.41 14.55
N PHE A 309 8.30 18.82 14.62
CA PHE A 309 8.06 17.44 14.17
C PHE A 309 8.16 17.30 12.65
N ILE A 310 7.69 18.29 11.91
CA ILE A 310 7.80 18.33 10.44
C ILE A 310 9.26 18.49 10.02
N GLU A 311 10.01 19.37 10.67
CA GLU A 311 11.44 19.57 10.40
C GLU A 311 12.23 18.28 10.65
N ARG A 312 12.01 17.62 11.80
CA ARG A 312 12.67 16.35 12.13
C ARG A 312 12.27 15.21 11.18
N ALA A 313 11.00 15.13 10.79
CA ALA A 313 10.53 14.15 9.81
C ALA A 313 11.24 14.35 8.46
N LYS A 314 11.29 15.59 7.98
CA LYS A 314 11.99 15.96 6.74
C LYS A 314 13.48 15.65 6.77
N GLU A 315 14.18 16.01 7.86
CA GLU A 315 15.60 15.72 8.01
C GLU A 315 15.88 14.21 8.03
N SER A 316 15.03 13.44 8.70
CA SER A 316 15.10 11.99 8.73
C SER A 316 14.86 11.39 7.34
N MET A 317 13.82 11.83 6.64
CA MET A 317 13.52 11.39 5.27
C MET A 317 14.65 11.71 4.29
N LYS A 318 15.23 12.91 4.39
CA LYS A 318 16.39 13.30 3.57
C LYS A 318 17.58 12.38 3.85
N ARG A 319 17.91 12.14 5.13
CA ARG A 319 19.02 11.26 5.53
C ARG A 319 18.81 9.83 5.04
N ILE A 320 17.59 9.33 5.12
CA ILE A 320 17.22 8.00 4.63
C ILE A 320 17.39 7.92 3.11
N ARG A 321 16.89 8.92 2.36
CA ARG A 321 17.00 8.97 0.90
C ARG A 321 18.45 9.05 0.42
N ASP A 322 19.27 9.83 1.12
CA ASP A 322 20.69 10.01 0.81
C ASP A 322 21.55 8.84 1.32
N SER A 323 20.96 7.88 2.03
CA SER A 323 21.68 6.72 2.59
C SER A 323 22.02 5.69 1.52
N ALA A 324 23.25 5.16 1.58
CA ALA A 324 23.67 4.00 0.80
C ALA A 324 22.77 2.76 1.07
N LEU A 325 22.08 2.72 2.22
CA LEU A 325 21.15 1.65 2.59
C LEU A 325 20.12 1.37 1.48
N VAL A 326 19.58 2.42 0.85
CA VAL A 326 18.53 2.29 -0.17
C VAL A 326 19.03 1.49 -1.39
N GLN A 327 20.33 1.57 -1.70
CA GLN A 327 20.94 0.87 -2.83
C GLN A 327 21.36 -0.57 -2.48
N ILE A 328 21.81 -0.82 -1.25
CA ILE A 328 22.38 -2.12 -0.85
C ILE A 328 21.37 -3.14 -0.33
N ILE A 329 20.23 -2.66 0.17
CA ILE A 329 19.25 -3.49 0.88
C ILE A 329 18.57 -4.54 -0.02
N MET A 330 18.27 -4.21 -1.28
CA MET A 330 17.71 -5.17 -2.23
C MET A 330 18.72 -6.28 -2.58
N PRO A 331 19.99 -5.99 -2.88
CA PRO A 331 21.05 -7.01 -2.95
C PRO A 331 21.15 -7.90 -1.70
N VAL A 332 21.06 -7.32 -0.50
CA VAL A 332 21.08 -8.07 0.77
C VAL A 332 19.89 -9.03 0.85
N ILE A 333 18.67 -8.55 0.58
CA ILE A 333 17.46 -9.39 0.56
C ILE A 333 17.59 -10.53 -0.47
N LYS A 334 18.12 -10.25 -1.67
CA LYS A 334 18.34 -11.27 -2.70
C LYS A 334 19.34 -12.34 -2.25
N LYS A 335 20.44 -11.94 -1.61
CA LYS A 335 21.44 -12.86 -1.07
C LYS A 335 20.88 -13.68 0.09
N LEU A 336 20.13 -13.05 1.00
CA LEU A 336 19.45 -13.73 2.11
C LEU A 336 18.48 -14.80 1.57
N ASN A 337 17.66 -14.45 0.58
CA ASN A 337 16.74 -15.40 -0.06
C ASN A 337 17.48 -16.58 -0.70
N HIS A 338 18.61 -16.32 -1.37
CA HIS A 338 19.40 -17.38 -2.00
C HIS A 338 20.04 -18.33 -0.98
N MET A 339 20.50 -17.80 0.16
CA MET A 339 21.20 -18.59 1.19
C MET A 339 20.26 -19.33 2.15
N LYS A 340 19.14 -18.69 2.53
CA LYS A 340 18.25 -19.15 3.60
C LYS A 340 16.78 -19.31 3.18
N GLY A 341 16.45 -19.04 1.91
CA GLY A 341 15.10 -19.15 1.39
C GLY A 341 14.18 -17.98 1.75
N ALA A 342 12.93 -18.09 1.31
CA ALA A 342 11.92 -17.04 1.43
C ALA A 342 11.46 -16.81 2.89
N GLU A 343 11.47 -17.84 3.73
CA GLU A 343 11.06 -17.74 5.14
C GLU A 343 11.97 -16.80 5.93
N ALA A 344 13.30 -16.90 5.73
CA ALA A 344 14.25 -16.01 6.39
C ALA A 344 14.07 -14.53 5.98
N VAL A 345 13.69 -14.28 4.71
CA VAL A 345 13.34 -12.92 4.26
C VAL A 345 12.03 -12.47 4.90
N ALA A 346 11.05 -13.37 5.01
CA ALA A 346 9.77 -13.09 5.66
C ALA A 346 9.95 -12.75 7.13
N GLU A 347 10.74 -13.51 7.87
CA GLU A 347 11.11 -13.23 9.26
C GLU A 347 11.83 -11.90 9.40
N PHE A 348 12.78 -11.58 8.52
CA PHE A 348 13.47 -10.29 8.51
C PHE A 348 12.50 -9.11 8.35
N ILE A 349 11.59 -9.19 7.36
CA ILE A 349 10.58 -8.15 7.11
C ILE A 349 9.57 -8.09 8.26
N SER A 350 9.08 -9.24 8.71
CA SER A 350 8.08 -9.36 9.79
C SER A 350 8.64 -8.81 11.10
N SER A 351 9.86 -9.20 11.49
CA SER A 351 10.55 -8.66 12.65
C SER A 351 10.75 -7.15 12.55
N THR A 352 11.10 -6.63 11.37
CA THR A 352 11.16 -5.18 11.15
C THR A 352 9.80 -4.53 11.40
N MET A 353 8.71 -5.08 10.86
CA MET A 353 7.37 -4.53 11.08
C MET A 353 6.93 -4.58 12.55
N LYS A 354 7.18 -5.69 13.25
CA LYS A 354 6.80 -5.86 14.67
C LYS A 354 7.56 -4.92 15.62
N ASN A 355 8.84 -4.67 15.34
CA ASN A 355 9.71 -3.89 16.22
C ASN A 355 9.63 -2.38 15.99
N ASN A 356 8.62 -1.88 15.27
CA ASN A 356 8.40 -0.46 15.05
C ASN A 356 7.00 -0.05 15.52
N THR A 357 6.88 1.18 16.01
CA THR A 357 5.66 1.73 16.60
C THR A 357 4.54 1.91 15.58
N THR A 358 4.87 2.30 14.35
CA THR A 358 3.87 2.55 13.31
C THR A 358 4.45 2.38 11.90
N LEU A 359 3.58 2.22 10.90
CA LEU A 359 3.93 2.20 9.48
C LEU A 359 3.08 3.25 8.75
N ILE A 360 3.76 4.17 8.06
CA ILE A 360 3.15 5.24 7.27
C ILE A 360 3.46 5.00 5.79
N THR A 361 2.41 4.81 4.99
CA THR A 361 2.51 4.65 3.55
C THR A 361 1.68 5.71 2.84
N ASN A 362 2.23 6.28 1.76
CA ASN A 362 1.48 7.16 0.89
C ASN A 362 1.74 6.80 -0.57
N VAL A 363 0.67 6.72 -1.35
CA VAL A 363 0.69 6.50 -2.79
C VAL A 363 -0.18 7.58 -3.42
N ILE A 364 0.40 8.30 -4.38
CA ILE A 364 -0.27 9.42 -5.05
C ILE A 364 -1.40 8.87 -5.92
N GLY A 365 -2.60 9.44 -5.78
CA GLY A 365 -3.77 9.17 -6.62
C GLY A 365 -3.97 10.22 -7.72
N PRO A 366 -4.91 9.98 -8.66
CA PRO A 366 -5.21 10.90 -9.74
C PRO A 366 -5.91 12.18 -9.25
N ASN A 367 -5.84 13.24 -10.06
CA ASN A 367 -6.45 14.55 -9.76
C ASN A 367 -7.97 14.58 -9.99
N GLU A 368 -8.45 13.79 -10.95
CA GLU A 368 -9.83 13.85 -11.42
C GLU A 368 -10.74 12.84 -10.70
N LYS A 369 -12.04 13.12 -10.74
CA LYS A 369 -13.05 12.12 -10.35
C LYS A 369 -13.02 10.95 -11.35
N MET A 370 -13.18 9.75 -10.82
CA MET A 370 -13.01 8.51 -11.59
C MET A 370 -14.34 7.82 -11.85
N ALA A 371 -14.40 7.06 -12.93
CA ALA A 371 -15.46 6.12 -13.24
C ALA A 371 -14.87 4.75 -13.56
N MET A 372 -15.56 3.68 -13.15
CA MET A 372 -15.22 2.29 -13.43
C MET A 372 -16.28 1.71 -14.38
N ALA A 373 -15.88 1.29 -15.57
CA ALA A 373 -16.79 0.84 -16.63
C ALA A 373 -17.97 1.80 -16.89
N GLY A 374 -17.71 3.12 -16.82
CA GLY A 374 -18.74 4.17 -16.99
C GLY A 374 -19.55 4.51 -15.73
N TYR A 375 -19.38 3.77 -14.63
CA TYR A 375 -20.05 4.04 -13.35
C TYR A 375 -19.20 4.97 -12.47
N PRO A 376 -19.71 6.17 -12.09
CA PRO A 376 -18.95 7.12 -11.27
C PRO A 376 -18.62 6.56 -9.88
N VAL A 377 -17.34 6.60 -9.53
CA VAL A 377 -16.85 6.29 -8.18
C VAL A 377 -17.06 7.53 -7.30
N GLY A 378 -17.68 7.32 -6.15
CA GLY A 378 -17.89 8.35 -5.13
C GLY A 378 -16.69 8.53 -4.23
N ASP A 379 -16.32 7.46 -3.55
CA ASP A 379 -15.18 7.42 -2.65
C ASP A 379 -14.24 6.29 -3.05
N PHE A 380 -12.94 6.57 -2.98
CA PHE A 380 -11.89 5.59 -3.16
C PHE A 380 -10.90 5.67 -2.01
N PHE A 381 -10.65 4.55 -1.36
CA PHE A 381 -9.61 4.42 -0.35
C PHE A 381 -8.98 3.04 -0.42
N TYR A 382 -7.80 2.90 0.18
CA TYR A 382 -7.13 1.61 0.28
C TYR A 382 -6.45 1.51 1.64
N PHE A 383 -6.18 0.28 2.05
CA PHE A 383 -5.39 -0.01 3.23
C PHE A 383 -4.65 -1.34 3.05
N VAL A 384 -3.59 -1.52 3.84
CA VAL A 384 -2.79 -2.74 3.85
C VAL A 384 -3.11 -3.50 5.13
N THR A 385 -3.38 -4.80 5.01
CA THR A 385 -3.71 -5.68 6.13
C THR A 385 -2.72 -6.82 6.25
N GLY A 386 -2.76 -7.54 7.37
CA GLY A 386 -1.82 -8.63 7.67
C GLY A 386 -0.45 -8.17 8.18
N ILE A 387 -0.30 -6.86 8.48
CA ILE A 387 0.93 -6.30 9.05
C ILE A 387 1.20 -7.00 10.39
N PRO A 388 2.37 -7.66 10.55
CA PRO A 388 2.72 -8.33 11.79
C PRO A 388 2.77 -7.36 12.96
N GLN A 389 2.14 -7.74 14.07
CA GLN A 389 2.16 -7.00 15.33
C GLN A 389 3.03 -7.72 16.37
N ALA A 390 3.61 -6.95 17.29
CA ALA A 390 4.47 -7.44 18.37
C ALA A 390 3.72 -8.35 19.34
#